data_AF-C4XWC8-F1
#
_entry.id   AF-C4XWC8-F1
#
_cell.length_a   1.000
_cell.length_b   1.000
_cell.length_c   1.000
_cell.angle_alpha   90.00
_cell.angle_beta   90.00
_cell.angle_gamma   90.00
#
_symmetry.space_group_name_H-M   'P 1'
#
loop_
_entity.id
_entity.type
_entity.pdbx_description
1 polymer ?
#
loop_
_entity_poly.entity_id
_entity_poly.type
_entity_poly.pdbx_seq_one_letter_code
_entity_poly.pdbx_strand_id
1 'polypeptide(L)'
;MYQASKCKLNTFDFTVGNLPLSFFLYSIIMSLHSVHGSTSRITDNQLLIRAYTVTKRESTLWADFKHKMSSLLIDTLKEDLDAQIAEQLDTDKELRQVAENYLQEILVNEQLLSTEVFTTTSQPDSGRNNEQRRTLTEEIAEIEAKQRQISTQLGEITNSNRELVIGVSQNLKTATTKVTSELEKQIQTTLDNLDQNHITLSSKTIEKDIQAMSSDNSILLNVDSILDIFELPTLCRLCIMQGNYQEALEIATLVKMFAIKHSKFETFRLMQAQIEKELRLMTKGLVKLLNTNLKQSNILKIFQILSRPDIFPTSEGTGARSREKALNLIYLNSRFKFITSEVESLKPLLKLKKWTYVKRYIEVYREFLFNSLSIYQAIFENSSLTSLKTEDSFMVNMYIKSLLDPLLAVLKEHLRARSEDEEEAEFENKRDGVILQIIYLCRSLAKYGMDFESAVTWELCEKEPALISEADWIRNLAKVKKFRA
;
A
#
# COMPACT_ATOMS: atom_id res chain seq x y z
N MET A 1 -40.46 -21.22 40.29
CA MET A 1 -39.65 -20.18 40.97
C MET A 1 -40.23 -18.84 40.55
N TYR A 2 -40.69 -18.04 41.51
CA TYR A 2 -41.39 -16.74 41.39
C TYR A 2 -42.78 -16.79 40.73
N GLN A 3 -43.91 -16.77 41.45
CA GLN A 3 -44.57 -15.65 42.19
C GLN A 3 -44.65 -14.37 41.31
N ALA A 4 -45.79 -13.70 41.09
CA ALA A 4 -47.06 -13.65 41.82
C ALA A 4 -48.22 -13.08 40.95
N SER A 5 -49.42 -13.54 41.30
CA SER A 5 -50.67 -12.78 41.47
C SER A 5 -51.28 -11.96 40.31
N LYS A 6 -52.33 -12.54 39.75
CA LYS A 6 -53.48 -11.87 39.14
C LYS A 6 -54.41 -11.30 40.22
N CYS A 7 -55.08 -10.19 39.88
CA CYS A 7 -56.41 -9.77 40.35
C CYS A 7 -56.49 -9.22 41.80
N LYS A 8 -57.23 -8.17 42.14
CA LYS A 8 -58.14 -7.23 41.45
C LYS A 8 -58.74 -6.34 42.57
N LEU A 9 -59.29 -5.18 42.20
CA LEU A 9 -60.21 -4.32 43.00
C LEU A 9 -59.53 -3.57 44.18
N ASN A 10 -59.77 -2.29 44.48
CA ASN A 10 -60.97 -1.47 44.33
C ASN A 10 -60.68 0.02 44.68
N THR A 11 -61.56 0.92 44.21
CA THR A 11 -61.92 2.28 44.75
C THR A 11 -60.82 3.36 44.72
N PHE A 12 -60.93 4.52 44.05
CA PHE A 12 -62.02 5.52 43.95
C PHE A 12 -62.13 6.01 42.49
N ASP A 13 -63.22 5.83 41.75
CA ASP A 13 -64.48 6.61 41.71
C ASP A 13 -64.42 8.11 42.00
N PHE A 14 -64.75 8.86 40.93
CA PHE A 14 -65.61 10.06 40.84
C PHE A 14 -65.20 11.32 41.62
N THR A 15 -65.30 12.56 41.14
CA THR A 15 -65.72 13.25 39.91
C THR A 15 -65.67 14.74 40.25
N VAL A 16 -65.78 15.61 39.23
CA VAL A 16 -66.17 17.04 39.35
C VAL A 16 -65.09 17.94 39.95
N GLY A 17 -64.69 19.07 39.38
CA GLY A 17 -65.15 19.80 38.21
C GLY A 17 -64.11 20.91 37.96
N ASN A 18 -63.84 21.23 36.69
CA ASN A 18 -64.32 22.48 36.09
C ASN A 18 -64.37 23.65 37.08
N LEU A 19 -63.25 24.35 37.22
CA LEU A 19 -63.17 25.82 37.27
C LEU A 19 -61.67 26.25 37.25
N PRO A 20 -61.37 27.42 36.69
CA PRO A 20 -60.10 27.71 36.01
C PRO A 20 -58.94 28.04 36.95
N LEU A 21 -57.71 27.69 36.53
CA LEU A 21 -56.43 28.06 37.18
C LEU A 21 -56.28 29.57 37.44
N SER A 22 -57.06 30.43 36.77
CA SER A 22 -57.12 31.87 37.05
C SER A 22 -57.67 32.18 38.46
N PHE A 23 -58.54 31.34 39.02
CA PHE A 23 -59.04 31.48 40.40
C PHE A 23 -58.00 31.08 41.46
N PHE A 24 -57.14 30.12 41.15
CA PHE A 24 -56.06 29.69 42.05
C PHE A 24 -54.98 30.79 42.18
N LEU A 25 -54.65 31.45 41.05
CA LEU A 25 -53.77 32.61 41.02
C LEU A 25 -54.36 33.80 41.79
N TYR A 26 -55.67 34.05 41.69
CA TYR A 26 -56.34 35.12 42.44
C TYR A 26 -56.40 34.85 43.95
N SER A 27 -56.60 33.59 44.36
CA SER A 27 -56.64 33.16 45.77
C SER A 27 -55.26 33.22 46.46
N ILE A 28 -54.19 32.91 45.73
CA ILE A 28 -52.81 33.03 46.23
C ILE A 28 -52.42 34.52 46.37
N ILE A 29 -52.77 35.35 45.40
CA ILE A 29 -52.52 36.81 45.45
C ILE A 29 -53.31 37.46 46.59
N MET A 30 -54.58 37.08 46.79
CA MET A 30 -55.40 37.59 47.89
C MET A 30 -54.96 37.09 49.27
N SER A 31 -54.50 35.83 49.39
CA SER A 31 -53.97 35.28 50.66
C SER A 31 -52.64 35.92 51.06
N LEU A 32 -51.79 36.26 50.10
CA LEU A 32 -50.54 37.00 50.35
C LEU A 32 -50.81 38.47 50.71
N HIS A 33 -51.88 39.08 50.20
CA HIS A 33 -52.29 40.43 50.59
C HIS A 33 -52.95 40.49 51.97
N SER A 34 -53.55 39.39 52.44
CA SER A 34 -54.34 39.35 53.67
C SER A 34 -53.58 38.91 54.93
N VAL A 35 -52.39 38.29 54.83
CA VAL A 35 -51.77 37.61 56.00
C VAL A 35 -50.62 38.37 56.66
N HIS A 36 -50.04 39.42 56.07
CA HIS A 36 -49.07 40.30 56.76
C HIS A 36 -49.36 41.78 56.53
N GLY A 37 -50.44 42.24 57.15
CA GLY A 37 -50.55 43.62 57.59
C GLY A 37 -49.49 43.88 58.67
N SER A 38 -48.69 44.92 58.45
CA SER A 38 -47.72 45.52 59.38
C SER A 38 -46.28 44.98 59.31
N THR A 39 -45.41 45.88 58.83
CA THR A 39 -43.96 45.94 59.07
C THR A 39 -43.08 44.82 58.52
N SER A 40 -42.65 44.95 57.25
CA SER A 40 -41.25 45.28 56.91
C SER A 40 -40.99 45.02 55.42
N ARG A 41 -40.35 45.99 54.79
CA ARG A 41 -40.03 46.07 53.36
C ARG A 41 -39.13 44.91 52.92
N ILE A 42 -39.71 43.89 52.31
CA ILE A 42 -39.02 43.00 51.36
C ILE A 42 -39.44 43.48 49.96
N THR A 43 -38.47 43.95 49.19
CA THR A 43 -38.63 44.70 47.94
C THR A 43 -39.43 43.94 46.86
N ASP A 44 -40.52 44.56 46.39
CA ASP A 44 -41.45 44.09 45.34
C ASP A 44 -40.77 43.63 44.03
N ASN A 45 -39.55 44.12 43.74
CA ASN A 45 -38.78 43.70 42.56
C ASN A 45 -38.31 42.25 42.63
N GLN A 46 -38.10 41.65 43.81
CA GLN A 46 -37.74 40.23 43.91
C GLN A 46 -38.93 39.29 43.70
N LEU A 47 -40.15 39.72 44.07
CA LEU A 47 -41.38 38.94 43.86
C LEU A 47 -41.79 38.95 42.38
N LEU A 48 -41.64 40.09 41.68
CA LEU A 48 -41.88 40.20 40.24
C LEU A 48 -40.90 39.35 39.41
N ILE A 49 -39.62 39.33 39.78
CA ILE A 49 -38.62 38.47 39.12
C ILE A 49 -38.93 36.99 39.39
N ARG A 50 -39.32 36.61 40.61
CA ARG A 50 -39.72 35.22 40.92
C ARG A 50 -40.98 34.80 40.14
N ALA A 51 -42.02 35.64 40.10
CA ALA A 51 -43.24 35.39 39.34
C ALA A 51 -42.96 35.23 37.83
N TYR A 52 -42.10 36.09 37.27
CA TYR A 52 -41.69 36.02 35.87
C TYR A 52 -40.84 34.77 35.56
N THR A 53 -39.95 34.36 36.49
CA THR A 53 -39.20 33.10 36.32
C THR A 53 -40.07 31.85 36.45
N VAL A 54 -41.14 31.88 37.27
CA VAL A 54 -42.08 30.77 37.41
C VAL A 54 -42.97 30.65 36.17
N THR A 55 -43.54 31.76 35.66
CA THR A 55 -44.32 31.73 34.40
C THR A 55 -43.47 31.35 33.19
N LYS A 56 -42.20 31.79 33.13
CA LYS A 56 -41.28 31.35 32.07
C LYS A 56 -40.93 29.87 32.19
N ARG A 57 -40.73 29.34 33.40
CA ARG A 57 -40.53 27.89 33.64
C ARG A 57 -41.77 27.07 33.30
N GLU A 58 -42.96 27.54 33.65
CA GLU A 58 -44.22 26.88 33.32
C GLU A 58 -44.48 26.91 31.82
N SER A 59 -44.23 28.02 31.13
CA SER A 59 -44.34 28.11 29.66
C SER A 59 -43.39 27.14 28.95
N THR A 60 -42.15 27.01 29.43
CA THR A 60 -41.21 26.00 28.89
C THR A 60 -41.63 24.57 29.23
N LEU A 61 -42.17 24.32 30.42
CA LEU A 61 -42.69 23.00 30.81
C LEU A 61 -43.92 22.60 30.00
N TRP A 62 -44.81 23.53 29.67
CA TRP A 62 -45.97 23.30 28.81
C TRP A 62 -45.58 23.08 27.35
N ALA A 63 -44.55 23.77 26.84
CA ALA A 63 -44.00 23.52 25.52
C ALA A 63 -43.33 22.13 25.45
N ASP A 64 -42.53 21.78 26.47
CA ASP A 64 -41.90 20.45 26.59
C ASP A 64 -42.94 19.33 26.75
N PHE A 65 -44.02 19.58 27.50
CA PHE A 65 -45.12 18.62 27.65
C PHE A 65 -45.88 18.43 26.33
N LYS A 66 -46.15 19.51 25.58
CA LYS A 66 -46.82 19.44 24.28
C LYS A 66 -45.98 18.68 23.25
N HIS A 67 -44.67 18.97 23.18
CA HIS A 67 -43.74 18.27 22.29
C HIS A 67 -43.58 16.79 22.67
N LYS A 68 -43.58 16.46 23.96
CA LYS A 68 -43.58 15.07 24.42
C LYS A 68 -44.88 14.35 24.08
N MET A 69 -46.02 15.02 24.18
CA MET A 69 -47.31 14.44 23.84
C MET A 69 -47.43 14.15 22.34
N SER A 70 -47.02 15.09 21.46
CA SER A 70 -47.02 14.88 20.01
C SER A 70 -46.01 13.80 19.58
N SER A 71 -44.81 13.76 20.17
CA SER A 71 -43.83 12.69 19.91
C SER A 71 -44.36 11.31 20.35
N LEU A 72 -44.99 11.20 21.53
CA LEU A 72 -45.56 9.93 22.00
C LEU A 72 -46.71 9.45 21.10
N LEU A 73 -47.50 10.38 20.56
CA LEU A 73 -48.58 10.10 19.62
C LEU A 73 -48.04 9.60 18.28
N ILE A 74 -46.94 10.19 17.78
CA ILE A 74 -46.24 9.67 16.60
C ILE A 74 -45.72 8.26 16.85
N ASP A 75 -45.06 8.04 17.98
CA ASP A 75 -44.49 6.72 18.30
C ASP A 75 -45.59 5.65 18.44
N THR A 76 -46.80 6.02 18.89
CA THR A 76 -47.96 5.11 18.95
C THR A 76 -48.59 4.89 17.58
N LEU A 77 -48.79 5.94 16.79
CA LEU A 77 -49.38 5.85 15.44
C LEU A 77 -48.46 5.13 14.45
N LYS A 78 -47.16 5.14 14.70
CA LYS A 78 -46.15 4.45 13.90
C LYS A 78 -46.31 2.92 13.94
N GLU A 79 -46.85 2.34 15.01
CA GLU A 79 -47.07 0.89 15.11
C GLU A 79 -48.13 0.39 14.10
N ASP A 80 -49.04 1.26 13.66
CA ASP A 80 -50.09 0.95 12.69
C ASP A 80 -49.74 1.39 11.24
N LEU A 81 -48.52 1.90 11.00
CA LEU A 81 -48.07 2.39 9.69
C LEU A 81 -47.28 1.33 8.89
N ASP A 82 -47.30 1.46 7.56
CA ASP A 82 -46.55 0.58 6.65
C ASP A 82 -45.03 0.68 6.89
N ALA A 83 -44.34 -0.47 6.85
CA ALA A 83 -42.98 -0.63 7.39
C ALA A 83 -41.95 0.29 6.73
N GLN A 84 -42.11 0.60 5.44
CA GLN A 84 -41.20 1.50 4.71
C GLN A 84 -41.35 2.97 5.12
N ILE A 85 -42.56 3.39 5.49
CA ILE A 85 -42.84 4.78 5.90
C ILE A 85 -42.43 4.97 7.37
N ALA A 86 -42.64 3.94 8.20
CA ALA A 86 -42.18 3.93 9.58
C ALA A 86 -40.63 4.03 9.67
N GLU A 87 -39.90 3.37 8.77
CA GLU A 87 -38.43 3.45 8.70
C GLU A 87 -37.94 4.83 8.18
N GLN A 88 -38.66 5.44 7.24
CA GLN A 88 -38.36 6.80 6.76
C GLN A 88 -38.60 7.88 7.82
N LEU A 89 -39.59 7.69 8.70
CA LEU A 89 -39.89 8.63 9.79
C LEU A 89 -38.83 8.62 10.92
N ASP A 90 -38.06 7.53 11.04
CA ASP A 90 -36.89 7.47 11.94
C ASP A 90 -35.62 8.03 11.30
N THR A 91 -35.50 7.90 9.98
CA THR A 91 -34.28 8.25 9.25
C THR A 91 -34.22 9.75 8.94
N ASP A 92 -35.36 10.40 8.67
CA ASP A 92 -35.45 11.82 8.34
C ASP A 92 -36.02 12.65 9.50
N LYS A 93 -35.14 13.45 10.11
CA LYS A 93 -35.45 14.30 11.26
C LYS A 93 -36.33 15.50 10.90
N GLU A 94 -36.28 16.01 9.67
CA GLU A 94 -37.12 17.15 9.26
C GLU A 94 -38.57 16.71 9.03
N LEU A 95 -38.75 15.53 8.45
CA LEU A 95 -40.07 14.97 8.16
C LEU A 95 -40.83 14.62 9.45
N ARG A 96 -40.11 14.09 10.46
CA ARG A 96 -40.66 13.90 11.81
C ARG A 96 -41.08 15.23 12.44
N GLN A 97 -40.29 16.29 12.29
CA GLN A 97 -40.58 17.58 12.88
C GLN A 97 -41.79 18.29 12.22
N VAL A 98 -41.99 18.12 10.91
CA VAL A 98 -43.19 18.60 10.21
C VAL A 98 -44.44 17.85 10.67
N ALA A 99 -44.35 16.52 10.83
CA ALA A 99 -45.46 15.71 11.33
C ALA A 99 -45.83 16.08 12.78
N GLU A 100 -44.84 16.34 13.64
CA GLU A 100 -45.05 16.81 15.01
C GLU A 100 -45.76 18.17 15.05
N ASN A 101 -45.35 19.11 14.18
CA ASN A 101 -45.99 20.42 14.07
C ASN A 101 -47.44 20.32 13.57
N TYR A 102 -47.73 19.47 12.59
CA TYR A 102 -49.09 19.29 12.08
C TYR A 102 -50.03 18.69 13.12
N LEU A 103 -49.59 17.65 13.84
CA LEU A 103 -50.36 17.08 14.95
C LEU A 103 -50.56 18.09 16.07
N GLN A 104 -49.57 18.96 16.31
CA GLN A 104 -49.68 20.05 17.26
C GLN A 104 -50.73 21.09 16.84
N GLU A 105 -50.83 21.45 15.56
CA GLU A 105 -51.88 22.36 15.07
C GLU A 105 -53.28 21.77 15.25
N ILE A 106 -53.47 20.48 14.98
CA ILE A 106 -54.76 19.81 15.16
C ILE A 106 -55.18 19.79 16.63
N LEU A 107 -54.24 19.50 17.55
CA LEU A 107 -54.52 19.45 18.99
C LEU A 107 -54.80 20.82 19.61
N VAL A 108 -54.40 21.92 18.96
CA VAL A 108 -54.55 23.29 19.47
C VAL A 108 -55.79 24.00 18.88
N ASN A 109 -56.36 23.50 17.79
CA ASN A 109 -57.45 24.20 17.10
C ASN A 109 -58.82 24.00 17.80
N GLU A 110 -59.18 24.90 18.72
CA GLU A 110 -60.48 24.91 19.41
C GLU A 110 -61.70 25.04 18.46
N GLN A 111 -61.50 25.50 17.21
CA GLN A 111 -62.58 25.64 16.21
C GLN A 111 -63.05 24.31 15.61
N LEU A 112 -62.22 23.26 15.62
CA LEU A 112 -62.59 21.92 15.17
C LEU A 112 -63.20 21.06 16.29
N LEU A 113 -63.03 21.48 17.55
CA LEU A 113 -63.59 20.81 18.72
C LEU A 113 -64.91 21.44 19.22
N SER A 114 -65.32 22.61 18.72
CA SER A 114 -66.59 23.24 19.10
C SER A 114 -67.77 22.70 18.29
N THR A 115 -68.78 22.14 18.96
CA THR A 115 -70.02 21.61 18.38
C THR A 115 -71.03 22.67 17.95
N GLU A 116 -70.71 23.96 18.06
CA GLU A 116 -71.64 25.08 17.76
C GLU A 116 -71.90 25.26 16.25
N VAL A 117 -70.99 24.82 15.38
CA VAL A 117 -71.08 24.95 13.90
C VAL A 117 -72.15 24.04 13.29
N PHE A 118 -72.67 23.06 14.05
CA PHE A 118 -73.69 22.10 13.61
C PHE A 118 -75.11 22.41 14.12
N THR A 119 -75.31 23.54 14.82
CA THR A 119 -76.62 23.90 15.38
C THR A 119 -77.37 24.90 14.49
N THR A 120 -78.69 24.73 14.35
CA THR A 120 -79.56 25.48 13.43
C THR A 120 -80.02 26.85 13.97
N THR A 121 -79.47 27.32 15.08
CA THR A 121 -79.93 28.53 15.77
C THR A 121 -78.87 29.62 15.67
N SER A 122 -79.10 30.62 14.83
CA SER A 122 -78.27 31.82 14.73
C SER A 122 -78.36 32.65 16.02
N GLN A 123 -77.37 32.54 16.92
CA GLN A 123 -77.24 33.45 18.04
C GLN A 123 -76.43 34.70 17.64
N PRO A 124 -76.95 35.91 17.89
CA PRO A 124 -76.16 37.13 17.81
C PRO A 124 -75.48 37.34 19.16
N ASP A 125 -74.15 37.24 19.22
CA ASP A 125 -73.45 37.78 20.38
C ASP A 125 -72.11 38.43 20.03
N SER A 126 -71.71 39.28 20.95
CA SER A 126 -71.34 40.65 20.70
C SER A 126 -69.82 40.84 20.88
N GLY A 127 -69.14 41.01 19.75
CA GLY A 127 -67.72 41.31 19.70
C GLY A 127 -67.35 41.75 18.28
N ARG A 128 -66.83 42.98 18.15
CA ARG A 128 -66.45 43.67 16.92
C ARG A 128 -65.97 42.75 15.77
N ASN A 129 -66.87 42.39 14.86
CA ASN A 129 -66.76 42.45 13.39
C ASN A 129 -68.05 41.86 12.78
N ASN A 130 -68.63 42.59 11.82
CA ASN A 130 -69.89 42.27 11.13
C ASN A 130 -69.73 41.06 10.17
N GLU A 131 -69.63 39.86 10.71
CA GLU A 131 -69.91 38.63 9.97
C GLU A 131 -70.92 37.82 10.80
N GLN A 132 -72.19 37.88 10.39
CA GLN A 132 -73.18 36.92 10.88
C GLN A 132 -72.61 35.52 10.59
N ARG A 133 -72.41 34.70 11.63
CA ARG A 133 -72.12 33.27 11.47
C ARG A 133 -73.28 32.65 10.66
N ARG A 134 -73.09 32.48 9.35
CA ARG A 134 -74.04 31.78 8.49
C ARG A 134 -73.99 30.31 8.84
N THR A 135 -75.15 29.69 8.98
CA THR A 135 -75.20 28.24 9.24
C THR A 135 -74.76 27.51 7.98
N LEU A 136 -74.01 26.41 8.11
CA LEU A 136 -73.63 25.55 6.97
C LEU A 136 -74.85 25.18 6.12
N THR A 137 -76.02 25.01 6.74
CA THR A 137 -77.29 24.75 6.05
C THR A 137 -77.77 25.90 5.16
N GLU A 138 -77.56 27.16 5.54
CA GLU A 138 -77.91 28.32 4.74
C GLU A 138 -76.94 28.50 3.57
N GLU A 139 -75.65 28.26 3.81
CA GLU A 139 -74.62 28.27 2.77
C GLU A 139 -74.83 27.14 1.75
N ILE A 140 -75.15 25.93 2.22
CA ILE A 140 -75.52 24.79 1.36
C ILE A 140 -76.77 25.14 0.53
N ALA A 141 -77.80 25.75 1.13
CA ALA A 141 -79.01 26.13 0.40
C ALA A 141 -78.75 27.23 -0.65
N GLU A 142 -77.90 28.22 -0.36
CA GLU A 142 -77.52 29.26 -1.31
C GLU A 142 -76.68 28.69 -2.47
N ILE A 143 -75.73 27.80 -2.16
CA ILE A 143 -74.92 27.09 -3.17
C ILE A 143 -75.81 26.22 -4.04
N GLU A 144 -76.75 25.47 -3.47
CA GLU A 144 -77.72 24.67 -4.23
C GLU A 144 -78.60 25.56 -5.13
N ALA A 145 -79.06 26.71 -4.65
CA ALA A 145 -79.84 27.65 -5.44
C ALA A 145 -79.03 28.20 -6.63
N LYS A 146 -77.77 28.60 -6.40
CA LYS A 146 -76.86 29.04 -7.47
C LYS A 146 -76.58 27.93 -8.46
N GLN A 147 -76.36 26.69 -7.99
CA GLN A 147 -76.12 25.55 -8.85
C GLN A 147 -77.35 25.20 -9.70
N ARG A 148 -78.57 25.30 -9.15
CA ARG A 148 -79.80 25.16 -9.93
C ARG A 148 -79.95 26.26 -10.96
N GLN A 149 -79.69 27.52 -10.59
CA GLN A 149 -79.73 28.65 -11.52
C GLN A 149 -78.74 28.48 -12.69
N ILE A 150 -77.49 28.11 -12.38
CA ILE A 150 -76.46 27.83 -13.40
C ILE A 150 -76.88 26.63 -14.26
N SER A 151 -77.47 25.59 -13.67
CA SER A 151 -77.94 24.42 -14.43
C SER A 151 -79.08 24.78 -15.38
N THR A 152 -80.00 25.66 -14.99
CA THR A 152 -81.07 26.16 -15.88
C THR A 152 -80.49 27.00 -17.01
N GLN A 153 -79.58 27.93 -16.71
CA GLN A 153 -78.90 28.74 -17.72
C GLN A 153 -78.06 27.88 -18.69
N LEU A 154 -77.34 26.89 -18.16
CA LEU A 154 -76.60 25.93 -18.96
C LEU A 154 -77.54 25.07 -19.81
N GLY A 155 -78.71 24.69 -19.30
CA GLY A 155 -79.75 24.00 -20.06
C GLY A 155 -80.27 24.81 -21.24
N GLU A 156 -80.56 26.11 -21.04
CA GLU A 156 -80.99 27.02 -22.11
C GLU A 156 -79.90 27.25 -23.17
N ILE A 157 -78.65 27.46 -22.73
CA ILE A 157 -77.50 27.65 -23.61
C ILE A 157 -77.15 26.36 -24.36
N THR A 158 -77.23 25.20 -23.70
CA THR A 158 -76.97 23.89 -24.31
C THR A 158 -78.06 23.52 -25.30
N ASN A 159 -79.32 23.87 -25.02
CA ASN A 159 -80.42 23.59 -25.94
C ASN A 159 -80.38 24.51 -27.17
N SER A 160 -80.09 25.80 -27.00
CA SER A 160 -79.92 26.74 -28.13
C SER A 160 -78.69 26.41 -28.99
N ASN A 161 -77.61 25.92 -28.38
CA ASN A 161 -76.38 25.56 -29.09
C ASN A 161 -76.21 24.04 -29.28
N ARG A 162 -77.30 23.26 -29.20
CA ARG A 162 -77.27 21.79 -29.25
C ARG A 162 -76.55 21.27 -30.49
N GLU A 163 -76.81 21.87 -31.64
CA GLU A 163 -76.18 21.48 -32.90
C GLU A 163 -74.69 21.82 -32.94
N LEU A 164 -74.28 22.95 -32.37
CA LEU A 164 -72.87 23.33 -32.26
C LEU A 164 -72.13 22.41 -31.29
N VAL A 165 -72.73 22.05 -30.15
CA VAL A 165 -72.13 21.13 -29.18
C VAL A 165 -71.98 19.73 -29.79
N ILE A 166 -73.00 19.24 -30.51
CA ILE A 166 -72.91 17.97 -31.23
C ILE A 166 -71.85 18.06 -32.34
N GLY A 167 -71.81 19.16 -33.10
CA GLY A 167 -70.82 19.39 -34.15
C GLY A 167 -69.39 19.44 -33.62
N VAL A 168 -69.14 20.15 -32.52
CA VAL A 168 -67.85 20.20 -31.83
C VAL A 168 -67.48 18.84 -31.27
N SER A 169 -68.41 18.09 -30.68
CA SER A 169 -68.15 16.73 -30.20
C SER A 169 -67.82 15.77 -31.34
N GLN A 170 -68.53 15.86 -32.47
CA GLN A 170 -68.28 15.06 -33.67
C GLN A 170 -66.93 15.42 -34.30
N ASN A 171 -66.61 16.71 -34.39
CA ASN A 171 -65.34 17.21 -34.91
C ASN A 171 -64.18 16.82 -33.98
N LEU A 172 -64.37 16.91 -32.67
CA LEU A 172 -63.37 16.49 -31.68
C LEU A 172 -63.15 14.97 -31.78
N LYS A 173 -64.21 14.17 -31.86
CA LYS A 173 -64.08 12.72 -32.09
C LYS A 173 -63.35 12.42 -33.41
N THR A 174 -63.68 13.13 -34.48
CA THR A 174 -63.05 12.96 -35.80
C THR A 174 -61.59 13.41 -35.81
N ALA A 175 -61.27 14.50 -35.10
CA ALA A 175 -59.91 14.99 -34.95
C ALA A 175 -59.09 14.04 -34.09
N THR A 176 -59.62 13.56 -32.97
CA THR A 176 -58.95 12.57 -32.12
C THR A 176 -58.71 11.28 -32.89
N THR A 177 -59.69 10.71 -33.60
CA THR A 177 -59.47 9.47 -34.37
C THR A 177 -58.52 9.66 -35.54
N LYS A 178 -58.50 10.83 -36.19
CA LYS A 178 -57.51 11.17 -37.22
C LYS A 178 -56.11 11.36 -36.63
N VAL A 179 -55.97 12.04 -35.49
CA VAL A 179 -54.66 12.22 -34.84
C VAL A 179 -54.12 10.90 -34.34
N THR A 180 -54.94 10.06 -33.72
CA THR A 180 -54.49 8.74 -33.25
C THR A 180 -54.08 7.85 -34.42
N SER A 181 -54.89 7.78 -35.48
CA SER A 181 -54.58 6.93 -36.64
C SER A 181 -53.42 7.47 -37.50
N GLU A 182 -53.30 8.79 -37.68
CA GLU A 182 -52.21 9.40 -38.43
C GLU A 182 -50.89 9.35 -37.65
N LEU A 183 -50.92 9.51 -36.32
CA LEU A 183 -49.73 9.39 -35.48
C LEU A 183 -49.23 7.93 -35.43
N GLU A 184 -50.13 6.95 -35.31
CA GLU A 184 -49.78 5.54 -35.43
C GLU A 184 -49.19 5.22 -36.81
N LYS A 185 -49.79 5.74 -37.88
CA LYS A 185 -49.27 5.58 -39.25
C LYS A 185 -47.93 6.28 -39.45
N GLN A 186 -47.71 7.45 -38.85
CA GLN A 186 -46.44 8.17 -38.92
C GLN A 186 -45.35 7.47 -38.10
N ILE A 187 -45.68 6.94 -36.92
CA ILE A 187 -44.77 6.10 -36.13
C ILE A 187 -44.43 4.85 -36.92
N GLN A 188 -45.41 4.17 -37.51
CA GLN A 188 -45.15 2.95 -38.29
C GLN A 188 -44.31 3.25 -39.54
N THR A 189 -44.61 4.33 -40.27
CA THR A 189 -43.80 4.72 -41.45
C THR A 189 -42.41 5.21 -41.06
N THR A 190 -42.23 5.86 -39.92
CA THR A 190 -40.88 6.19 -39.41
C THR A 190 -40.14 4.96 -38.91
N LEU A 191 -40.81 4.00 -38.28
CA LEU A 191 -40.23 2.69 -37.93
C LEU A 191 -39.83 1.91 -39.19
N ASP A 192 -40.72 1.79 -40.16
CA ASP A 192 -40.45 1.11 -41.43
C ASP A 192 -39.30 1.82 -42.18
N ASN A 193 -39.24 3.16 -42.15
CA ASN A 193 -38.12 3.92 -42.70
C ASN A 193 -36.82 3.70 -41.91
N LEU A 194 -36.87 3.55 -40.58
CA LEU A 194 -35.69 3.22 -39.76
C LEU A 194 -35.21 1.79 -40.04
N ASP A 195 -36.12 0.82 -40.20
CA ASP A 195 -35.83 -0.56 -40.59
C ASP A 195 -35.33 -0.67 -42.04
N GLN A 196 -35.79 0.19 -42.95
CA GLN A 196 -35.25 0.28 -44.31
C GLN A 196 -33.88 0.96 -44.34
N ASN A 197 -33.66 1.96 -43.48
CA ASN A 197 -32.36 2.62 -43.30
C ASN A 197 -31.36 1.79 -42.45
N HIS A 198 -31.75 0.60 -41.98
CA HIS A 198 -30.84 -0.36 -41.32
C HIS A 198 -29.81 -0.99 -42.27
N ILE A 199 -29.82 -0.64 -43.55
CA ILE A 199 -28.67 -0.89 -44.43
C ILE A 199 -27.64 0.22 -44.19
N THR A 200 -26.59 -0.12 -43.43
CA THR A 200 -25.22 0.48 -43.43
C THR A 200 -24.78 1.45 -42.34
N LEU A 201 -25.46 1.62 -41.20
CA LEU A 201 -24.70 1.92 -39.97
C LEU A 201 -24.11 0.61 -39.43
N SER A 202 -23.15 0.12 -40.22
CA SER A 202 -22.37 -1.10 -40.06
C SER A 202 -22.22 -1.51 -38.60
N SER A 203 -22.95 -2.56 -38.20
CA SER A 203 -22.70 -3.28 -36.95
C SER A 203 -21.22 -3.62 -36.82
N LYS A 204 -20.53 -3.91 -37.92
CA LYS A 204 -19.07 -4.11 -37.96
C LYS A 204 -18.24 -2.89 -37.58
N THR A 205 -18.70 -1.67 -37.86
CA THR A 205 -17.96 -0.43 -37.50
C THR A 205 -18.19 -0.11 -36.03
N ILE A 206 -19.42 -0.25 -35.56
CA ILE A 206 -19.75 -0.07 -34.14
C ILE A 206 -19.13 -1.19 -33.29
N GLU A 207 -19.14 -2.45 -33.73
CA GLU A 207 -18.44 -3.56 -33.08
C GLU A 207 -16.92 -3.36 -33.11
N LYS A 208 -16.34 -2.84 -34.21
CA LYS A 208 -14.92 -2.47 -34.25
C LYS A 208 -14.59 -1.35 -33.28
N ASP A 209 -15.43 -0.32 -33.20
CA ASP A 209 -15.20 0.80 -32.30
C ASP A 209 -15.41 0.37 -30.84
N ILE A 210 -16.40 -0.47 -30.53
CA ILE A 210 -16.58 -1.07 -29.20
C ILE A 210 -15.43 -2.03 -28.86
N GLN A 211 -14.90 -2.80 -29.83
CA GLN A 211 -13.71 -3.62 -29.63
C GLN A 211 -12.45 -2.77 -29.43
N ALA A 212 -12.30 -1.67 -30.17
CA ALA A 212 -11.21 -0.72 -29.99
C ALA A 212 -11.29 -0.06 -28.61
N MET A 213 -12.46 0.46 -28.23
CA MET A 213 -12.69 1.09 -26.92
C MET A 213 -12.54 0.10 -25.76
N SER A 214 -12.95 -1.15 -25.91
CA SER A 214 -12.73 -2.18 -24.89
C SER A 214 -11.26 -2.62 -24.81
N SER A 215 -10.54 -2.66 -25.92
CA SER A 215 -9.10 -2.89 -25.92
C SER A 215 -8.32 -1.72 -25.28
N ASP A 216 -8.72 -0.48 -25.55
CA ASP A 216 -8.12 0.71 -24.97
C ASP A 216 -8.41 0.81 -23.46
N ASN A 217 -9.63 0.50 -23.04
CA ASN A 217 -9.97 0.38 -21.61
C ASN A 217 -9.20 -0.75 -20.93
N SER A 218 -8.95 -1.87 -21.61
CA SER A 218 -8.13 -2.96 -21.04
C SER A 218 -6.67 -2.56 -20.85
N ILE A 219 -6.13 -1.69 -21.72
CA ILE A 219 -4.78 -1.15 -21.56
C ILE A 219 -4.77 -0.21 -20.37
N LEU A 220 -5.73 0.72 -20.28
CA LEU A 220 -5.86 1.70 -19.19
C LEU A 220 -6.00 1.02 -17.82
N LEU A 221 -6.76 -0.06 -17.71
CA LEU A 221 -6.91 -0.82 -16.47
C LEU A 221 -5.65 -1.58 -16.05
N ASN A 222 -4.76 -1.89 -17.00
CA ASN A 222 -3.53 -2.63 -16.74
C ASN A 222 -2.27 -1.75 -16.81
N VAL A 223 -2.40 -0.41 -16.89
CA VAL A 223 -1.25 0.51 -16.98
C VAL A 223 -0.31 0.34 -15.80
N ASP A 224 -0.84 0.21 -14.58
CA ASP A 224 -0.04 0.08 -13.36
C ASP A 224 0.80 -1.21 -13.38
N SER A 225 0.20 -2.34 -13.74
CA SER A 225 0.93 -3.61 -13.86
C SER A 225 1.96 -3.60 -14.99
N ILE A 226 1.68 -2.88 -16.08
CA ILE A 226 2.64 -2.68 -17.17
C ILE A 226 3.80 -1.80 -16.69
N LEU A 227 3.52 -0.75 -15.92
CA LEU A 227 4.53 0.14 -15.35
C LEU A 227 5.44 -0.61 -14.38
N ASP A 228 4.91 -1.46 -13.50
CA ASP A 228 5.69 -2.30 -12.59
C ASP A 228 6.71 -3.16 -13.35
N ILE A 229 6.30 -3.72 -14.50
CA ILE A 229 7.19 -4.51 -15.36
C ILE A 229 8.28 -3.61 -15.98
N PHE A 230 7.95 -2.37 -16.34
CA PHE A 230 8.91 -1.39 -16.83
C PHE A 230 9.87 -0.85 -15.76
N GLU A 231 9.53 -0.96 -14.48
CA GLU A 231 10.40 -0.57 -13.37
C GLU A 231 11.46 -1.63 -13.03
N LEU A 232 11.29 -2.89 -13.47
CA LEU A 232 12.20 -4.00 -13.18
C LEU A 232 13.69 -3.72 -13.49
N PRO A 233 14.09 -3.07 -14.60
CA PRO A 233 15.48 -2.72 -14.84
C PRO A 233 16.04 -1.71 -13.83
N THR A 234 15.22 -0.73 -13.44
CA THR A 234 15.59 0.27 -12.43
C THR A 234 15.71 -0.38 -11.06
N LEU A 235 14.79 -1.30 -10.73
CA LEU A 235 14.85 -2.10 -9.52
C LEU A 235 16.10 -2.99 -9.50
N CYS A 236 16.44 -3.66 -10.60
CA CYS A 236 17.65 -4.47 -10.73
C CYS A 236 18.91 -3.64 -10.42
N ARG A 237 18.99 -2.43 -10.97
CA ARG A 237 20.08 -1.48 -10.67
C ARG A 237 20.13 -1.12 -9.19
N LEU A 238 18.99 -0.87 -8.55
CA LEU A 238 18.91 -0.58 -7.12
C LEU A 238 19.39 -1.76 -6.25
N CYS A 239 18.94 -2.98 -6.57
CA CYS A 239 19.38 -4.20 -5.88
C CYS A 239 20.91 -4.37 -5.94
N ILE A 240 21.52 -4.10 -7.10
CA ILE A 240 22.98 -4.12 -7.28
C ILE A 240 23.67 -3.07 -6.39
N MET A 241 23.14 -1.85 -6.33
CA MET A 241 23.70 -0.78 -5.48
C MET A 241 23.59 -1.09 -3.98
N GLN A 242 22.54 -1.80 -3.57
CA GLN A 242 22.33 -2.22 -2.19
C GLN A 242 23.16 -3.47 -1.79
N GLY A 243 23.74 -4.18 -2.76
CA GLY A 243 24.50 -5.42 -2.53
C GLY A 243 23.63 -6.70 -2.48
N ASN A 244 22.34 -6.58 -2.81
CA ASN A 244 21.38 -7.68 -2.89
C ASN A 244 21.43 -8.30 -4.29
N TYR A 245 22.52 -9.04 -4.56
CA TYR A 245 22.83 -9.58 -5.89
C TYR A 245 21.93 -10.76 -6.29
N GLN A 246 21.36 -11.47 -5.33
CA GLN A 246 20.55 -12.66 -5.59
C GLN A 246 19.18 -12.28 -6.18
N GLU A 247 18.58 -11.24 -5.61
CA GLU A 247 17.34 -10.61 -6.07
C GLU A 247 17.52 -9.99 -7.46
N ALA A 248 18.68 -9.34 -7.69
CA ALA A 248 19.02 -8.80 -9.01
C ALA A 248 19.07 -9.88 -10.11
N LEU A 249 19.59 -11.08 -9.78
CA LEU A 249 19.62 -12.22 -10.69
C LEU A 249 18.24 -12.84 -10.94
N GLU A 250 17.37 -12.84 -9.94
CA GLU A 250 15.99 -13.31 -10.09
C GLU A 250 15.20 -12.39 -11.02
N ILE A 251 15.35 -11.07 -10.88
CA ILE A 251 14.78 -10.08 -11.80
C ILE A 251 15.30 -10.33 -13.22
N ALA A 252 16.61 -10.56 -13.39
CA ALA A 252 17.17 -10.84 -14.71
C ALA A 252 16.61 -12.13 -15.34
N THR A 253 16.41 -13.17 -14.53
CA THR A 253 15.80 -14.43 -14.97
C THR A 253 14.35 -14.20 -15.42
N LEU A 254 13.59 -13.43 -14.64
CA LEU A 254 12.21 -13.08 -14.94
C LEU A 254 12.08 -12.31 -16.26
N VAL A 255 12.90 -11.26 -16.46
CA VAL A 255 12.88 -10.48 -17.72
C VAL A 255 13.31 -11.33 -18.91
N LYS A 256 14.28 -12.21 -18.74
CA LYS A 256 14.68 -13.18 -19.78
C LYS A 256 13.53 -14.13 -20.13
N MET A 257 12.77 -14.62 -19.13
CA MET A 257 11.57 -15.43 -19.36
C MET A 257 10.51 -14.65 -20.13
N PHE A 258 10.28 -13.36 -19.81
CA PHE A 258 9.35 -12.52 -20.57
C PHE A 258 9.78 -12.31 -22.01
N ALA A 259 11.07 -12.06 -22.26
CA ALA A 259 11.61 -11.90 -23.60
C ALA A 259 11.42 -13.17 -24.46
N ILE A 260 11.56 -14.36 -23.86
CA ILE A 260 11.33 -15.65 -24.55
C ILE A 260 9.83 -15.87 -24.82
N LYS A 261 8.98 -15.64 -23.81
CA LYS A 261 7.53 -15.85 -23.92
C LYS A 261 6.87 -14.87 -24.90
N HIS A 262 7.37 -13.64 -24.98
CA HIS A 262 6.77 -12.55 -25.75
C HIS A 262 7.72 -12.01 -26.83
N SER A 263 8.29 -12.89 -27.66
CA SER A 263 9.34 -12.49 -28.62
C SER A 263 8.91 -11.47 -29.70
N LYS A 264 7.59 -11.25 -29.87
CA LYS A 264 7.02 -10.27 -30.80
C LYS A 264 7.21 -8.81 -30.34
N PHE A 265 7.43 -8.57 -29.04
CA PHE A 265 7.57 -7.22 -28.50
C PHE A 265 9.05 -6.85 -28.32
N GLU A 266 9.53 -5.94 -29.17
CA GLU A 266 10.93 -5.46 -29.12
C GLU A 266 11.28 -4.78 -27.78
N THR A 267 10.30 -4.19 -27.10
CA THR A 267 10.50 -3.51 -25.81
C THR A 267 11.08 -4.43 -24.73
N PHE A 268 10.68 -5.69 -24.67
CA PHE A 268 11.26 -6.65 -23.72
C PHE A 268 12.71 -7.00 -24.07
N ARG A 269 13.09 -6.94 -25.35
CA ARG A 269 14.47 -7.13 -25.78
C ARG A 269 15.37 -5.97 -25.35
N LEU A 270 14.87 -4.73 -25.49
CA LEU A 270 15.56 -3.54 -24.97
C LEU A 270 15.71 -3.60 -23.44
N MET A 271 14.66 -4.03 -22.74
CA MET A 271 14.67 -4.25 -21.29
C MET A 271 15.73 -5.28 -20.87
N GLN A 272 15.79 -6.41 -21.59
CA GLN A 272 16.80 -7.44 -21.37
C GLN A 272 18.22 -6.89 -21.59
N ALA A 273 18.44 -6.13 -22.66
CA ALA A 273 19.75 -5.54 -22.95
C ALA A 273 20.20 -4.54 -21.88
N GLN A 274 19.27 -3.76 -21.32
CA GLN A 274 19.53 -2.86 -20.21
C GLN A 274 19.94 -3.62 -18.94
N ILE A 275 19.21 -4.68 -18.58
CA ILE A 275 19.55 -5.51 -17.41
C ILE A 275 20.89 -6.21 -17.61
N GLU A 276 21.17 -6.72 -18.82
CA GLU A 276 22.46 -7.35 -19.11
C GLU A 276 23.62 -6.36 -18.97
N LYS A 277 23.42 -5.09 -19.33
CA LYS A 277 24.40 -4.02 -19.09
C LYS A 277 24.66 -3.82 -17.59
N GLU A 278 23.61 -3.78 -16.77
CA GLU A 278 23.74 -3.65 -15.32
C GLU A 278 24.40 -4.88 -14.69
N LEU A 279 24.07 -6.10 -15.14
CA LEU A 279 24.74 -7.32 -14.71
C LEU A 279 26.24 -7.32 -15.07
N ARG A 280 26.63 -6.83 -16.26
CA ARG A 280 28.04 -6.67 -16.61
C ARG A 280 28.77 -5.69 -15.67
N LEU A 281 28.10 -4.63 -15.23
CA LEU A 281 28.64 -3.71 -14.22
C LEU A 281 28.76 -4.39 -12.85
N MET A 282 27.76 -5.17 -12.44
CA MET A 282 27.80 -5.99 -11.24
C MET A 282 29.00 -6.94 -11.26
N THR A 283 29.21 -7.69 -12.34
CA THR A 283 30.34 -8.62 -12.46
C THR A 283 31.68 -7.91 -12.34
N LYS A 284 31.85 -6.73 -12.97
CA LYS A 284 33.06 -5.91 -12.81
C LYS A 284 33.25 -5.44 -11.37
N GLY A 285 32.16 -5.03 -10.70
CA GLY A 285 32.16 -4.64 -9.29
C GLY A 285 32.55 -5.80 -8.37
N LEU A 286 31.97 -6.98 -8.59
CA LEU A 286 32.28 -8.21 -7.85
C LEU A 286 33.72 -8.65 -8.03
N VAL A 287 34.25 -8.63 -9.26
CA VAL A 287 35.67 -8.94 -9.52
C VAL A 287 36.60 -7.93 -8.85
N LYS A 288 36.22 -6.64 -8.84
CA LYS A 288 36.99 -5.61 -8.11
C LYS A 288 36.94 -5.85 -6.60
N LEU A 289 35.80 -6.28 -6.07
CA LEU A 289 35.63 -6.61 -4.66
C LEU A 289 36.46 -7.85 -4.27
N LEU A 290 36.59 -8.84 -5.15
CA LEU A 290 37.44 -10.01 -4.90
C LEU A 290 38.93 -9.65 -4.75
N ASN A 291 39.36 -8.52 -5.33
CA ASN A 291 40.74 -8.02 -5.20
C ASN A 291 41.03 -7.38 -3.84
N THR A 292 40.06 -7.27 -2.93
CA THR A 292 40.27 -6.72 -1.59
C THR A 292 40.33 -7.83 -0.52
N ASN A 293 40.70 -7.45 0.70
CA ASN A 293 40.72 -8.37 1.83
C ASN A 293 39.28 -8.72 2.26
N LEU A 294 38.84 -9.92 1.90
CA LEU A 294 37.50 -10.43 2.19
C LEU A 294 37.56 -11.69 3.06
N LYS A 295 36.55 -11.84 3.92
CA LYS A 295 36.31 -13.09 4.65
C LYS A 295 35.93 -14.22 3.70
N GLN A 296 36.33 -15.45 4.03
CA GLN A 296 36.01 -16.67 3.26
C GLN A 296 34.53 -16.78 2.90
N SER A 297 33.62 -16.52 3.85
CA SER A 297 32.17 -16.58 3.62
C SER A 297 31.69 -15.64 2.51
N ASN A 298 32.23 -14.43 2.42
CA ASN A 298 31.87 -13.46 1.39
C ASN A 298 32.40 -13.88 0.02
N ILE A 299 33.60 -14.47 -0.02
CA ILE A 299 34.19 -14.99 -1.25
C ILE A 299 33.32 -16.13 -1.80
N LEU A 300 32.90 -17.07 -0.95
CA LEU A 300 32.00 -18.15 -1.35
C LEU A 300 30.67 -17.62 -1.92
N LYS A 301 30.05 -16.63 -1.27
CA LYS A 301 28.82 -16.00 -1.77
C LYS A 301 29.01 -15.35 -3.13
N ILE A 302 30.10 -14.61 -3.32
CA ILE A 302 30.43 -13.97 -4.61
C ILE A 302 30.64 -15.05 -5.69
N PHE A 303 31.35 -16.13 -5.38
CA PHE A 303 31.53 -17.23 -6.33
C PHE A 303 30.22 -17.97 -6.63
N GLN A 304 29.32 -18.16 -5.65
CA GLN A 304 27.99 -18.73 -5.89
C GLN A 304 27.18 -17.88 -6.89
N ILE A 305 27.26 -16.56 -6.76
CA ILE A 305 26.64 -15.61 -7.70
C ILE A 305 27.29 -15.75 -9.08
N LEU A 306 28.63 -15.66 -9.16
CA LEU A 306 29.39 -15.74 -10.42
C LEU A 306 29.28 -17.10 -11.13
N SER A 307 29.02 -18.19 -10.40
CA SER A 307 28.82 -19.53 -10.95
C SER A 307 27.49 -19.70 -11.68
N ARG A 308 26.54 -18.76 -11.55
CA ARG A 308 25.27 -18.81 -12.26
C ARG A 308 25.48 -18.72 -13.78
N PRO A 309 24.74 -19.52 -14.56
CA PRO A 309 24.95 -19.65 -16.01
C PRO A 309 24.67 -18.34 -16.78
N ASP A 310 23.87 -17.43 -16.23
CA ASP A 310 23.45 -16.20 -16.92
C ASP A 310 24.50 -15.07 -16.92
N ILE A 311 25.58 -15.20 -16.14
CA ILE A 311 26.59 -14.15 -15.99
C ILE A 311 27.74 -14.30 -17.01
N PHE A 312 28.05 -15.53 -17.41
CA PHE A 312 29.06 -15.84 -18.41
C PHE A 312 28.39 -16.43 -19.66
N PRO A 313 28.03 -15.60 -20.65
CA PRO A 313 27.54 -16.11 -21.93
C PRO A 313 28.68 -16.91 -22.58
N THR A 314 28.57 -18.23 -22.54
CA THR A 314 29.56 -19.13 -23.12
C THR A 314 28.91 -19.82 -24.32
N SER A 315 29.64 -19.87 -25.43
CA SER A 315 29.24 -20.60 -26.64
C SER A 315 28.81 -22.04 -26.30
N GLU A 316 27.69 -22.46 -26.89
CA GLU A 316 27.01 -23.72 -26.63
C GLU A 316 27.93 -24.94 -26.85
N GLY A 317 27.85 -25.94 -25.97
CA GLY A 317 28.44 -27.28 -26.16
C GLY A 317 29.54 -27.71 -25.15
N THR A 318 30.37 -26.79 -24.65
CA THR A 318 31.42 -27.07 -23.64
C THR A 318 31.37 -26.12 -22.43
N GLY A 319 30.24 -25.43 -22.26
CA GLY A 319 30.09 -24.25 -21.41
C GLY A 319 30.36 -24.46 -19.92
N ALA A 320 30.04 -25.63 -19.34
CA ALA A 320 30.26 -25.86 -17.91
C ALA A 320 31.76 -25.95 -17.55
N ARG A 321 32.53 -26.71 -18.34
CA ARG A 321 33.99 -26.86 -18.16
C ARG A 321 34.73 -25.55 -18.42
N SER A 322 34.34 -24.82 -19.47
CA SER A 322 34.96 -23.52 -19.78
C SER A 322 34.65 -22.47 -18.71
N ARG A 323 33.47 -22.53 -18.08
CA ARG A 323 33.07 -21.61 -17.02
C ARG A 323 33.81 -21.87 -15.72
N GLU A 324 33.90 -23.11 -15.28
CA GLU A 324 34.68 -23.48 -14.10
C GLU A 324 36.15 -23.07 -14.25
N LYS A 325 36.74 -23.31 -15.43
CA LYS A 325 38.09 -22.81 -15.78
C LYS A 325 38.19 -21.28 -15.74
N ALA A 326 37.21 -20.56 -16.29
CA ALA A 326 37.19 -19.10 -16.24
C ALA A 326 37.10 -18.59 -14.80
N LEU A 327 36.30 -19.24 -13.95
CA LEU A 327 36.17 -18.91 -12.53
C LEU A 327 37.47 -19.23 -11.77
N ASN A 328 38.13 -20.35 -12.06
CA ASN A 328 39.46 -20.70 -11.52
C ASN A 328 40.46 -19.59 -11.85
N LEU A 329 40.52 -19.17 -13.11
CA LEU A 329 41.42 -18.12 -13.55
C LEU A 329 41.10 -16.76 -12.93
N ILE A 330 39.82 -16.38 -12.84
CA ILE A 330 39.39 -15.13 -12.20
C ILE A 330 39.77 -15.13 -10.73
N TYR A 331 39.57 -16.24 -10.02
CA TYR A 331 39.96 -16.38 -8.62
C TYR A 331 41.46 -16.19 -8.43
N LEU A 332 42.28 -16.98 -9.14
CA LEU A 332 43.74 -16.95 -9.00
C LEU A 332 44.31 -15.59 -9.40
N ASN A 333 43.83 -14.99 -10.49
CA ASN A 333 44.25 -13.64 -10.91
C ASN A 333 43.83 -12.56 -9.90
N SER A 334 42.63 -12.67 -9.33
CA SER A 334 42.17 -11.75 -8.31
C SER A 334 43.02 -11.83 -7.04
N ARG A 335 43.35 -13.05 -6.61
CA ARG A 335 44.25 -13.29 -5.46
C ARG A 335 45.68 -12.83 -5.73
N PHE A 336 46.19 -13.04 -6.94
CA PHE A 336 47.49 -12.52 -7.36
C PHE A 336 47.55 -10.99 -7.21
N LYS A 337 46.53 -10.29 -7.73
CA LYS A 337 46.43 -8.82 -7.63
C LYS A 337 46.31 -8.36 -6.18
N PHE A 338 45.51 -9.05 -5.37
CA PHE A 338 45.37 -8.75 -3.96
C PHE A 338 46.71 -8.88 -3.22
N ILE A 339 47.39 -10.03 -3.31
CA ILE A 339 48.69 -10.26 -2.66
C ILE A 339 49.72 -9.23 -3.12
N THR A 340 49.76 -8.94 -4.43
CA THR A 340 50.66 -7.92 -4.97
C THR A 340 50.38 -6.57 -4.33
N SER A 341 49.13 -6.12 -4.27
CA SER A 341 48.78 -4.83 -3.66
C SER A 341 49.08 -4.74 -2.15
N GLU A 342 48.86 -5.82 -1.40
CA GLU A 342 49.20 -5.89 0.02
C GLU A 342 50.72 -5.80 0.24
N VAL A 343 51.50 -6.46 -0.62
CA VAL A 343 52.96 -6.39 -0.59
C VAL A 343 53.48 -4.99 -0.94
N GLU A 344 52.83 -4.29 -1.87
CA GLU A 344 53.17 -2.91 -2.19
C GLU A 344 52.93 -1.96 -1.02
N SER A 345 51.89 -2.21 -0.22
CA SER A 345 51.62 -1.43 1.00
C SER A 345 52.74 -1.52 2.04
N LEU A 346 53.55 -2.58 2.01
CA LEU A 346 54.68 -2.79 2.93
C LEU A 346 55.96 -2.07 2.50
N LYS A 347 56.08 -1.62 1.23
CA LYS A 347 57.26 -0.92 0.71
C LYS A 347 57.77 0.25 1.60
N PRO A 348 56.92 1.04 2.27
CA PRO A 348 57.37 2.10 3.18
C PRO A 348 58.25 1.60 4.34
N LEU A 349 58.07 0.35 4.81
CA LEU A 349 58.85 -0.23 5.90
C LEU A 349 60.31 -0.49 5.53
N LEU A 350 60.61 -0.55 4.22
CA LEU A 350 61.96 -0.72 3.71
C LEU A 350 62.88 0.43 4.17
N LYS A 351 62.33 1.64 4.38
CA LYS A 351 63.09 2.82 4.82
C LYS A 351 63.51 2.78 6.29
N LEU A 352 62.85 1.97 7.12
CA LEU A 352 63.07 1.96 8.58
C LEU A 352 63.87 0.75 9.05
N LYS A 353 63.46 -0.47 8.66
CA LYS A 353 64.07 -1.72 9.13
C LYS A 353 64.02 -2.80 8.04
N LYS A 354 65.14 -2.94 7.31
CA LYS A 354 65.30 -3.89 6.20
C LYS A 354 64.94 -5.35 6.57
N TRP A 355 65.49 -5.87 7.66
CA TRP A 355 65.24 -7.26 8.09
C TRP A 355 63.81 -7.51 8.59
N THR A 356 63.21 -6.52 9.26
CA THR A 356 61.81 -6.59 9.69
C THR A 356 60.87 -6.58 8.50
N TYR A 357 61.18 -5.78 7.46
CA TYR A 357 60.45 -5.79 6.19
C TYR A 357 60.47 -7.17 5.54
N VAL A 358 61.64 -7.81 5.38
CA VAL A 358 61.76 -9.14 4.76
C VAL A 358 60.98 -10.21 5.55
N LYS A 359 61.08 -10.21 6.87
CA LYS A 359 60.31 -11.14 7.72
C LYS A 359 58.80 -10.92 7.52
N ARG A 360 58.34 -9.67 7.54
CA ARG A 360 56.92 -9.34 7.34
C ARG A 360 56.44 -9.67 5.92
N TYR A 361 57.29 -9.47 4.92
CA TYR A 361 57.04 -9.82 3.53
C TYR A 361 56.75 -11.32 3.39
N ILE A 362 57.62 -12.18 3.96
CA ILE A 362 57.43 -13.63 3.95
C ILE A 362 56.16 -14.04 4.72
N GLU A 363 55.87 -13.38 5.85
CA GLU A 363 54.64 -13.64 6.62
C GLU A 363 53.36 -13.34 5.83
N VAL A 364 53.32 -12.22 5.11
CA VAL A 364 52.19 -11.83 4.25
C VAL A 364 51.99 -12.84 3.12
N TYR A 365 53.07 -13.27 2.47
CA TYR A 365 53.00 -14.36 1.50
C TYR A 365 52.47 -15.64 2.15
N ARG A 366 52.97 -16.02 3.33
CA ARG A 366 52.51 -17.23 4.04
C ARG A 366 51.03 -17.19 4.37
N GLU A 367 50.56 -16.10 4.97
CA GLU A 367 49.17 -15.94 5.40
C GLU A 367 48.21 -15.95 4.19
N PHE A 368 48.47 -15.09 3.21
CA PHE A 368 47.54 -14.93 2.10
C PHE A 368 47.64 -16.05 1.07
N LEU A 369 48.80 -16.66 0.84
CA LEU A 369 48.92 -17.82 -0.04
C LEU A 369 48.25 -19.05 0.57
N PHE A 370 48.47 -19.30 1.87
CA PHE A 370 47.78 -20.38 2.60
C PHE A 370 46.26 -20.19 2.55
N ASN A 371 45.77 -19.00 2.87
CA ASN A 371 44.33 -18.70 2.82
C ASN A 371 43.78 -18.86 1.38
N SER A 372 44.49 -18.34 0.38
CA SER A 372 44.08 -18.44 -1.02
C SER A 372 43.93 -19.88 -1.48
N LEU A 373 44.88 -20.75 -1.12
CA LEU A 373 44.84 -22.17 -1.47
C LEU A 373 43.78 -22.92 -0.66
N SER A 374 43.64 -22.63 0.64
CA SER A 374 42.59 -23.24 1.45
C SER A 374 41.18 -22.94 0.92
N ILE A 375 40.93 -21.71 0.48
CA ILE A 375 39.65 -21.32 -0.12
C ILE A 375 39.50 -21.92 -1.51
N TYR A 376 40.58 -21.98 -2.30
CA TYR A 376 40.57 -22.63 -3.61
C TYR A 376 40.13 -24.09 -3.50
N GLN A 377 40.71 -24.85 -2.57
CA GLN A 377 40.30 -26.22 -2.29
C GLN A 377 38.83 -26.31 -1.89
N ALA A 378 38.38 -25.42 -1.00
CA ALA A 378 36.99 -25.42 -0.53
C ALA A 378 35.97 -25.15 -1.67
N ILE A 379 36.32 -24.30 -2.64
CA ILE A 379 35.44 -23.95 -3.77
C ILE A 379 35.49 -25.01 -4.87
N PHE A 380 36.68 -25.45 -5.25
CA PHE A 380 36.88 -26.20 -6.50
C PHE A 380 37.18 -27.68 -6.29
N GLU A 381 37.84 -28.10 -5.20
CA GLU A 381 38.10 -29.53 -4.98
C GLU A 381 36.85 -30.32 -4.61
N ASN A 382 35.83 -29.66 -4.03
CA ASN A 382 34.52 -30.27 -3.78
C ASN A 382 33.70 -30.50 -5.06
N SER A 383 34.06 -29.86 -6.18
CA SER A 383 33.35 -29.95 -7.46
C SER A 383 34.06 -30.85 -8.50
N SER A 384 35.33 -31.21 -8.26
CA SER A 384 36.21 -31.74 -9.29
C SER A 384 36.15 -33.28 -9.41
N LEU A 385 35.55 -33.78 -10.50
CA LEU A 385 35.71 -35.16 -10.97
C LEU A 385 37.19 -35.44 -11.30
N THR A 386 37.66 -36.65 -11.00
CA THR A 386 39.08 -37.09 -11.02
C THR A 386 39.94 -36.73 -12.25
N SER A 387 39.35 -36.41 -13.40
CA SER A 387 40.07 -35.96 -14.62
C SER A 387 40.46 -34.47 -14.63
N LEU A 388 39.86 -33.63 -13.78
CA LEU A 388 40.10 -32.18 -13.74
C LEU A 388 41.30 -31.80 -12.84
N LYS A 389 41.74 -32.73 -11.99
CA LYS A 389 42.84 -32.51 -11.03
C LYS A 389 44.15 -32.11 -11.71
N THR A 390 44.45 -32.60 -12.92
CA THR A 390 45.73 -32.32 -13.59
C THR A 390 45.79 -30.90 -14.17
N GLU A 391 44.72 -30.42 -14.80
CA GLU A 391 44.67 -29.06 -15.36
C GLU A 391 44.51 -28.00 -14.26
N ASP A 392 43.70 -28.28 -13.23
CA ASP A 392 43.56 -27.41 -12.07
C ASP A 392 44.88 -27.33 -11.29
N SER A 393 45.60 -28.44 -11.15
CA SER A 393 46.95 -28.46 -10.57
C SER A 393 47.94 -27.65 -11.40
N PHE A 394 47.88 -27.70 -12.73
CA PHE A 394 48.71 -26.85 -13.59
C PHE A 394 48.45 -25.36 -13.36
N MET A 395 47.19 -24.92 -13.30
CA MET A 395 46.83 -23.52 -13.05
C MET A 395 47.30 -23.03 -11.68
N VAL A 396 47.15 -23.87 -10.65
CA VAL A 396 47.66 -23.57 -9.30
C VAL A 396 49.18 -23.49 -9.29
N ASN A 397 49.88 -24.41 -9.95
CA ASN A 397 51.34 -24.38 -10.08
C ASN A 397 51.84 -23.13 -10.81
N MET A 398 51.15 -22.71 -11.89
CA MET A 398 51.48 -21.48 -12.62
C MET A 398 51.26 -20.24 -11.74
N TYR A 399 50.16 -20.19 -11.00
CA TYR A 399 49.86 -19.11 -10.05
C TYR A 399 50.94 -18.98 -8.97
N ILE A 400 51.37 -20.10 -8.40
CA ILE A 400 52.42 -20.13 -7.38
C ILE A 400 53.75 -19.68 -7.97
N LYS A 401 54.11 -20.17 -9.16
CA LYS A 401 55.35 -19.76 -9.83
C LYS A 401 55.36 -18.25 -10.09
N SER A 402 54.24 -17.69 -10.56
CA SER A 402 54.10 -16.25 -10.78
C SER A 402 54.23 -15.41 -9.49
N LEU A 403 53.91 -15.97 -8.33
CA LEU A 403 54.10 -15.33 -7.02
C LEU A 403 55.49 -15.57 -6.44
N LEU A 404 56.11 -16.68 -6.79
CA LEU A 404 57.42 -17.08 -6.33
C LEU A 404 58.52 -16.20 -6.96
N ASP A 405 58.40 -15.84 -8.24
CA ASP A 405 59.40 -15.00 -8.93
C ASP A 405 59.62 -13.63 -8.22
N PRO A 406 58.57 -12.83 -7.90
CA PRO A 406 58.74 -11.59 -7.14
C PRO A 406 59.28 -11.81 -5.72
N LEU A 407 58.83 -12.88 -5.04
CA LEU A 407 59.31 -13.22 -3.70
C LEU A 407 60.81 -13.51 -3.71
N LEU A 408 61.26 -14.35 -4.64
CA LEU A 408 62.68 -14.69 -4.78
C LEU A 408 63.51 -13.47 -5.17
N ALA A 409 63.01 -12.58 -6.04
CA ALA A 409 63.72 -11.35 -6.39
C ALA A 409 64.02 -10.49 -5.15
N VAL A 410 63.03 -10.26 -4.29
CA VAL A 410 63.18 -9.49 -3.04
C VAL A 410 64.14 -10.20 -2.08
N LEU A 411 64.02 -11.52 -1.92
CA LEU A 411 64.92 -12.30 -1.08
C LEU A 411 66.37 -12.22 -1.57
N LYS A 412 66.61 -12.35 -2.88
CA LYS A 412 67.93 -12.26 -3.50
C LYS A 412 68.56 -10.88 -3.29
N GLU A 413 67.80 -9.81 -3.43
CA GLU A 413 68.27 -8.44 -3.18
C GLU A 413 68.68 -8.24 -1.71
N HIS A 414 67.86 -8.73 -0.77
CA HIS A 414 68.04 -8.45 0.64
C HIS A 414 69.04 -9.37 1.34
N LEU A 415 69.18 -10.62 0.89
CA LEU A 415 70.17 -11.58 1.39
C LEU A 415 71.59 -11.28 0.90
N ARG A 416 71.75 -10.63 -0.27
CA ARG A 416 73.07 -10.23 -0.80
C ARG A 416 73.67 -9.02 -0.07
N ALA A 417 72.82 -8.06 0.31
CA ALA A 417 73.28 -6.78 0.82
C ALA A 417 73.49 -6.85 2.35
N ARG A 418 74.72 -7.23 2.75
CA ARG A 418 75.31 -6.98 4.07
C ARG A 418 75.57 -5.47 4.20
N SER A 419 75.14 -4.87 5.31
CA SER A 419 75.50 -3.48 5.60
C SER A 419 76.92 -3.42 6.16
N GLU A 420 77.69 -2.41 5.79
CA GLU A 420 79.10 -2.25 6.20
C GLU A 420 79.26 -2.11 7.73
N ASP A 421 78.17 -1.72 8.42
CA ASP A 421 78.11 -1.47 9.87
C ASP A 421 77.61 -2.67 10.71
N GLU A 422 77.20 -3.79 10.10
CA GLU A 422 76.65 -4.95 10.84
C GLU A 422 77.72 -5.99 11.20
N GLU A 423 77.81 -6.33 12.50
CA GLU A 423 78.61 -7.46 12.99
C GLU A 423 78.20 -8.77 12.32
N GLU A 424 79.19 -9.61 11.99
CA GLU A 424 78.98 -10.88 11.27
C GLU A 424 78.01 -11.81 11.98
N ALA A 425 78.14 -11.95 13.30
CA ALA A 425 77.29 -12.80 14.12
C ALA A 425 75.83 -12.30 14.17
N GLU A 426 75.60 -10.98 14.19
CA GLU A 426 74.25 -10.42 14.20
C GLU A 426 73.57 -10.60 12.83
N PHE A 427 74.33 -10.43 11.75
CA PHE A 427 73.88 -10.68 10.39
C PHE A 427 73.50 -12.16 10.17
N GLU A 428 74.34 -13.10 10.63
CA GLU A 428 74.04 -14.54 10.55
C GLU A 428 72.78 -14.91 11.33
N ASN A 429 72.59 -14.37 12.54
CA ASN A 429 71.39 -14.61 13.33
C ASN A 429 70.12 -14.05 12.66
N LYS A 430 70.19 -12.86 12.06
CA LYS A 430 69.07 -12.28 11.30
C LYS A 430 68.75 -13.10 10.05
N ARG A 431 69.78 -13.56 9.32
CA ARG A 431 69.68 -14.45 8.17
C ARG A 431 69.07 -15.80 8.54
N ASP A 432 69.54 -16.44 9.61
CA ASP A 432 68.95 -17.68 10.15
C ASP A 432 67.46 -17.50 10.47
N GLY A 433 67.10 -16.35 11.05
CA GLY A 433 65.70 -16.00 11.31
C GLY A 433 64.84 -15.85 10.05
N VAL A 434 65.40 -15.35 8.94
CA VAL A 434 64.71 -15.27 7.64
C VAL A 434 64.59 -16.65 7.00
N ILE A 435 65.66 -17.45 6.99
CA ILE A 435 65.66 -18.83 6.48
C ILE A 435 64.58 -19.65 7.20
N LEU A 436 64.48 -19.50 8.53
CA LEU A 436 63.46 -20.16 9.33
C LEU A 436 62.04 -19.76 8.89
N GLN A 437 61.79 -18.48 8.58
CA GLN A 437 60.49 -18.03 8.07
C GLN A 437 60.17 -18.61 6.68
N ILE A 438 61.17 -18.74 5.80
CA ILE A 438 61.02 -19.41 4.50
C ILE A 438 60.67 -20.89 4.69
N ILE A 439 61.33 -21.59 5.61
CA ILE A 439 61.01 -22.99 5.93
C ILE A 439 59.58 -23.12 6.45
N TYR A 440 59.13 -22.20 7.31
CA TYR A 440 57.74 -22.18 7.77
C TYR A 440 56.74 -21.91 6.63
N LEU A 441 57.08 -21.03 5.68
CA LEU A 441 56.29 -20.84 4.46
C LEU A 441 56.20 -22.14 3.65
N CYS A 442 57.31 -22.79 3.33
CA CYS A 442 57.32 -24.05 2.59
C CYS A 442 56.46 -25.13 3.28
N ARG A 443 56.60 -25.27 4.60
CA ARG A 443 55.81 -26.24 5.38
C ARG A 443 54.32 -25.94 5.42
N SER A 444 53.93 -24.66 5.47
CA SER A 444 52.51 -24.28 5.43
C SER A 444 51.85 -24.69 4.10
N LEU A 445 52.64 -24.69 3.01
CA LEU A 445 52.17 -25.03 1.67
C LEU A 445 52.28 -26.52 1.36
N ALA A 446 53.15 -27.26 2.07
CA ALA A 446 53.35 -28.69 1.88
C ALA A 446 52.06 -29.52 2.05
N LYS A 447 51.09 -29.02 2.84
CA LYS A 447 49.76 -29.66 3.00
C LYS A 447 49.02 -29.81 1.66
N TYR A 448 49.29 -28.92 0.71
CA TYR A 448 48.61 -28.87 -0.59
C TYR A 448 49.33 -29.72 -1.66
N GLY A 449 50.35 -30.50 -1.29
CA GLY A 449 51.01 -31.46 -2.19
C GLY A 449 51.84 -30.81 -3.30
N MET A 450 52.39 -29.62 -3.05
CA MET A 450 53.06 -28.81 -4.06
C MET A 450 54.57 -28.81 -3.84
N ASP A 451 55.35 -28.88 -4.92
CA ASP A 451 56.82 -28.87 -4.92
C ASP A 451 57.43 -27.49 -4.62
N PHE A 452 56.78 -26.71 -3.76
CA PHE A 452 57.21 -25.35 -3.41
C PHE A 452 58.56 -25.36 -2.69
N GLU A 453 58.79 -26.34 -1.81
CA GLU A 453 60.07 -26.48 -1.10
C GLU A 453 61.20 -26.74 -2.10
N SER A 454 61.02 -27.68 -3.02
CA SER A 454 62.00 -28.00 -4.07
C SER A 454 62.30 -26.82 -5.00
N ALA A 455 61.29 -26.03 -5.36
CA ALA A 455 61.48 -24.84 -6.19
C ALA A 455 62.28 -23.74 -5.47
N VAL A 456 62.01 -23.54 -4.18
CA VAL A 456 62.72 -22.54 -3.35
C VAL A 456 64.16 -22.97 -3.08
N THR A 457 64.39 -24.24 -2.74
CA THR A 457 65.75 -24.74 -2.49
C THR A 457 66.58 -24.71 -3.77
N TRP A 458 66.00 -25.04 -4.92
CA TRP A 458 66.71 -24.92 -6.20
C TRP A 458 67.13 -23.47 -6.49
N GLU A 459 66.26 -22.48 -6.27
CA GLU A 459 66.57 -21.07 -6.55
C GLU A 459 67.48 -20.38 -5.53
N LEU A 460 67.55 -20.88 -4.29
CA LEU A 460 68.34 -20.25 -3.21
C LEU A 460 69.64 -20.98 -2.88
N CYS A 461 69.67 -22.31 -3.01
CA CYS A 461 70.83 -23.15 -2.65
C CYS A 461 71.61 -23.60 -3.89
N GLU A 462 70.92 -24.05 -4.95
CA GLU A 462 71.57 -24.70 -6.12
C GLU A 462 71.91 -23.72 -7.26
N LYS A 463 71.05 -22.72 -7.51
CA LYS A 463 71.22 -21.80 -8.63
C LYS A 463 72.23 -20.69 -8.30
N GLU A 464 73.30 -20.61 -9.08
CA GLU A 464 74.36 -19.63 -8.87
C GLU A 464 73.89 -18.16 -9.07
N PRO A 465 74.34 -17.22 -8.21
CA PRO A 465 75.18 -17.43 -7.02
C PRO A 465 74.34 -17.94 -5.83
N ALA A 466 74.83 -19.01 -5.18
CA ALA A 466 74.21 -19.60 -4.01
C ALA A 466 74.14 -18.58 -2.85
N LEU A 467 72.92 -18.29 -2.40
CA LEU A 467 72.65 -17.29 -1.38
C LEU A 467 72.61 -17.88 0.03
N ILE A 468 72.26 -19.17 0.10
CA ILE A 468 72.20 -19.94 1.31
C ILE A 468 73.02 -21.21 1.08
N SER A 469 73.97 -21.50 1.99
CA SER A 469 74.69 -22.77 1.95
C SER A 469 73.72 -23.90 2.30
N GLU A 470 73.85 -25.05 1.64
CA GLU A 470 73.07 -26.26 1.94
C GLU A 470 73.16 -26.62 3.45
N ALA A 471 74.34 -26.43 4.05
CA ALA A 471 74.57 -26.63 5.48
C ALA A 471 73.72 -25.70 6.38
N ASP A 472 73.54 -24.44 5.98
CA ASP A 472 72.72 -23.47 6.72
C ASP A 472 71.23 -23.81 6.63
N TRP A 473 70.78 -24.27 5.46
CA TRP A 473 69.41 -24.74 5.25
C TRP A 473 69.10 -25.95 6.12
N ILE A 474 69.98 -26.97 6.09
CA ILE A 474 69.82 -28.20 6.88
C ILE A 474 69.85 -27.89 8.39
N ARG A 475 70.77 -27.02 8.84
CA ARG A 475 70.85 -26.58 10.24
C ARG A 475 69.54 -25.95 10.71
N ASN A 476 68.96 -25.06 9.92
CA ASN A 476 67.68 -24.42 10.28
C ASN A 476 66.50 -25.39 10.15
N LEU A 477 66.51 -26.30 9.17
CA LEU A 477 65.50 -27.36 9.04
C LEU A 477 65.47 -28.30 10.25
N ALA A 478 66.64 -28.63 10.81
CA ALA A 478 66.78 -29.44 12.02
C ALA A 478 66.17 -28.74 13.25
N LYS A 479 66.33 -27.41 13.38
CA LYS A 479 65.67 -26.63 14.44
C LYS A 479 64.14 -26.82 14.38
N VAL A 480 63.54 -26.82 13.19
CA VAL A 480 62.08 -26.98 13.04
C VAL A 480 61.59 -28.43 13.21
N LYS A 481 62.46 -29.44 13.06
CA LYS A 481 62.11 -30.85 13.38
C LYS A 481 62.13 -31.09 14.90
N LYS A 482 63.03 -30.42 15.62
CA LYS A 482 63.21 -30.56 17.08
C LYS A 482 62.03 -30.03 17.91
N PHE A 483 61.27 -29.07 17.38
CA PHE A 483 60.05 -28.54 18.03
C PHE A 483 58.78 -29.40 17.79
N ARG A 484 58.90 -30.55 17.10
CA ARG A 484 57.77 -31.45 16.77
C ARG A 484 57.83 -32.79 17.51
N ALA A 485 58.87 -33.02 18.31
CA ALA A 485 59.01 -34.11 19.27
C ALA A 485 58.79 -33.53 20.66
#